data_AF-A0A7J5Y261-F1
#
_entry.id   AF-A0A7J5Y261-F1
#
_cell.length_a   1.000
_cell.length_b   1.000
_cell.length_c   1.000
_cell.angle_alpha   90.00
_cell.angle_beta   90.00
_cell.angle_gamma   90.00
#
_symmetry.space_group_name_H-M   'P 1'
#
loop_
_entity.id
_entity.type
_entity.pdbx_description
1 polymer ?
#
loop_
_entity_poly.entity_id
_entity_poly.type
_entity_poly.pdbx_seq_one_letter_code
_entity_poly.pdbx_strand_id
1 'polypeptide(L)'
;MDQELGAGGAGLLDDQEVHRLEDDLAVVYYQLGTAVRAQAQFTKKETEVFLQYVQDYRLERQLMALYNRLMGVSALTDQPTLLEELILNRKPKRWELREFCVKINFVLGTGLLCLFTQASLTGRDQLC
;
A
#
# COMPACT_ATOMS: atom_id res chain seq x y z
N MET A 1 10.31 3.89 33.40
CA MET A 1 10.09 2.70 32.56
C MET A 1 9.50 3.20 31.26
N ASP A 2 10.33 3.61 30.30
CA ASP A 2 9.90 4.02 28.93
C ASP A 2 11.13 4.18 28.02
N GLN A 3 12.06 3.22 28.08
CA GLN A 3 13.33 3.32 27.34
C GLN A 3 13.83 1.97 26.83
N GLU A 4 12.92 1.09 26.40
CA GLU A 4 13.26 -0.19 25.73
C GLU A 4 12.43 -0.46 24.47
N LEU A 5 11.75 0.55 23.90
CA LEU A 5 10.98 0.40 22.65
C LEU A 5 11.82 0.59 21.38
N GLY A 6 13.14 0.74 21.49
CA GLY A 6 14.01 1.18 20.38
C GLY A 6 15.11 0.21 19.94
N ALA A 7 15.25 -0.97 20.54
CA ALA A 7 16.40 -1.83 20.25
C ALA A 7 16.02 -3.32 20.14
N GLY A 8 16.01 -3.85 18.91
CA GLY A 8 16.37 -5.26 18.72
C GLY A 8 15.31 -6.23 18.21
N GLY A 9 14.29 -5.79 17.49
CA GLY A 9 13.41 -6.71 16.77
C GLY A 9 13.06 -6.16 15.40
N ALA A 10 13.67 -6.70 14.33
CA ALA A 10 13.10 -6.56 13.00
C ALA A 10 11.64 -6.99 13.10
N GLY A 11 10.71 -6.06 12.85
CA GLY A 11 9.29 -6.36 12.84
C GLY A 11 9.01 -7.55 11.93
N LEU A 12 7.88 -8.22 12.12
CA LEU A 12 7.53 -9.43 11.37
C LEU A 12 7.60 -9.24 9.85
N LEU A 13 7.41 -8.01 9.42
CA LEU A 13 7.60 -7.53 8.07
C LEU A 13 9.04 -7.05 7.89
N ASP A 14 9.94 -7.96 7.53
CA ASP A 14 11.17 -7.58 6.80
C ASP A 14 10.92 -7.67 5.28
N ASP A 15 9.65 -7.81 4.87
CA ASP A 15 9.25 -7.94 3.49
C ASP A 15 9.40 -6.56 2.83
N GLN A 16 10.55 -6.38 2.19
CA GLN A 16 10.91 -5.16 1.45
C GLN A 16 9.79 -4.72 0.52
N GLU A 17 8.96 -5.64 0.03
CA GLU A 17 7.83 -5.34 -0.85
C GLU A 17 6.70 -4.59 -0.13
N VAL A 18 6.30 -5.03 1.07
CA VAL A 18 5.23 -4.36 1.84
C VAL A 18 5.69 -3.01 2.36
N HIS A 19 6.96 -2.91 2.78
CA HIS A 19 7.54 -1.64 3.23
C HIS A 19 7.70 -0.65 2.09
N ARG A 20 8.22 -1.08 0.93
CA ARG A 20 8.32 -0.21 -0.25
C ARG A 20 6.94 0.26 -0.72
N LEU A 21 5.96 -0.65 -0.77
CA LEU A 21 4.61 -0.27 -1.14
C LEU A 21 3.99 0.71 -0.13
N GLU A 22 4.23 0.53 1.17
CA GLU A 22 3.78 1.49 2.18
C GLU A 22 4.42 2.87 1.97
N ASP A 23 5.73 2.94 1.73
CA ASP A 23 6.45 4.19 1.48
C ASP A 23 5.94 4.89 0.21
N ASP A 24 5.84 4.15 -0.89
CA ASP A 24 5.32 4.64 -2.17
C ASP A 24 3.87 5.11 -2.03
N LEU A 25 3.05 4.35 -1.30
CA LEU A 25 1.66 4.70 -1.03
C LEU A 25 1.54 5.93 -0.14
N ALA A 26 2.41 6.10 0.86
CA ALA A 26 2.42 7.27 1.73
C ALA A 26 2.68 8.54 0.92
N VAL A 27 3.60 8.50 -0.05
CA VAL A 27 3.88 9.60 -0.97
C VAL A 27 2.65 9.93 -1.82
N VAL A 28 2.05 8.92 -2.47
CA VAL A 28 0.86 9.10 -3.31
C VAL A 28 -0.32 9.64 -2.50
N TYR A 29 -0.56 9.10 -1.31
CA TYR A 29 -1.66 9.49 -0.44
C TYR A 29 -1.48 10.91 0.13
N TYR A 30 -0.25 11.29 0.49
CA TYR A 30 0.05 12.65 0.90
C TYR A 30 -0.21 13.65 -0.24
N GLN A 31 0.19 13.30 -1.46
CA GLN A 31 -0.08 14.13 -2.64
C GLN A 31 -1.58 14.25 -2.93
N LEU A 32 -2.36 13.18 -2.74
CA LEU A 32 -3.82 13.25 -2.79
C LEU A 32 -4.37 14.25 -1.76
N GLY A 33 -3.90 14.18 -0.52
CA GLY A 33 -4.26 15.13 0.53
C GLY A 33 -3.93 16.58 0.16
N THR A 34 -2.79 16.79 -0.50
CA THR A 34 -2.36 18.10 -1.02
C THR A 34 -3.30 18.58 -2.11
N ALA A 35 -3.66 17.73 -3.07
CA ALA A 35 -4.61 18.08 -4.13
C ALA A 35 -6.00 18.44 -3.58
N VAL A 36 -6.50 17.70 -2.59
CA VAL A 36 -7.80 17.95 -1.95
C VAL A 36 -7.83 19.28 -1.19
N ARG A 37 -6.70 19.67 -0.57
CA ARG A 37 -6.59 20.90 0.25
C ARG A 37 -6.06 22.10 -0.55
N ALA A 38 -5.71 21.91 -1.81
CA ALA A 38 -5.15 22.95 -2.64
C ALA A 38 -6.14 24.10 -2.84
N GLN A 39 -5.64 25.33 -2.83
CA GLN A 39 -6.41 26.50 -3.26
C GLN A 39 -6.81 26.33 -4.74
N ALA A 40 -7.94 26.92 -5.14
CA ALA A 40 -8.52 26.74 -6.48
C ALA A 40 -7.54 26.96 -7.65
N GLN A 41 -6.61 27.90 -7.49
CA GLN A 41 -5.57 28.20 -8.50
C GLN A 41 -4.51 27.10 -8.68
N PHE A 42 -4.34 26.23 -7.68
CA PHE A 42 -3.34 25.14 -7.68
C PHE A 42 -3.98 23.75 -7.80
N THR A 43 -5.28 23.60 -7.51
CA THR A 43 -5.98 22.31 -7.52
C THR A 43 -5.72 21.49 -8.78
N LYS A 44 -5.76 22.12 -9.98
CA LYS A 44 -5.49 21.43 -11.24
C LYS A 44 -4.10 20.82 -11.27
N LYS A 45 -3.08 21.63 -10.94
CA LYS A 45 -1.67 21.19 -10.97
C LYS A 45 -1.41 20.10 -9.94
N GLU A 46 -1.91 20.25 -8.71
CA GLU A 46 -1.74 19.25 -7.66
C GLU A 46 -2.43 17.93 -8.00
N THR A 47 -3.57 18.00 -8.70
CA THR A 47 -4.28 16.81 -9.22
C THR A 47 -3.47 16.12 -10.31
N GLU A 48 -2.87 16.86 -11.24
CA GLU A 48 -1.99 16.30 -12.27
C GLU A 48 -0.76 15.60 -11.65
N VAL A 49 -0.15 16.21 -10.62
CA VAL A 49 0.97 15.59 -9.87
C VAL A 49 0.51 14.31 -9.17
N PHE A 50 -0.67 14.31 -8.53
CA PHE A 50 -1.24 13.10 -7.94
C PHE A 50 -1.41 11.98 -8.98
N LEU A 51 -2.00 12.28 -10.14
CA LEU A 51 -2.20 11.31 -11.22
C LEU A 51 -0.86 10.76 -11.74
N GLN A 52 0.15 11.64 -11.88
CA GLN A 52 1.49 11.23 -12.28
C GLN A 52 2.11 10.29 -11.25
N TYR A 53 1.99 10.58 -9.96
CA TYR A 53 2.53 9.72 -8.90
C TYR A 53 1.87 8.35 -8.88
N VAL A 54 0.55 8.26 -9.07
CA VAL A 54 -0.13 6.94 -9.17
C VAL A 54 0.49 6.07 -10.27
N GLN A 55 0.88 6.68 -11.41
CA GLN A 55 1.53 5.98 -12.52
C GLN A 55 3.00 5.68 -12.26
N ASP A 56 3.78 6.67 -11.80
CA ASP A 56 5.23 6.55 -11.58
C ASP A 56 5.55 5.48 -10.52
N TYR A 57 4.79 5.48 -9.43
CA TYR A 57 4.88 4.48 -8.37
C TYR A 57 4.15 3.18 -8.72
N ARG A 58 3.50 3.10 -9.90
CA ARG A 58 2.81 1.88 -10.39
C ARG A 58 1.86 1.29 -9.36
N LEU A 59 1.10 2.15 -8.68
CA LEU A 59 0.38 1.81 -7.46
C LEU A 59 -0.57 0.61 -7.64
N GLU A 60 -1.30 0.56 -8.76
CA GLU A 60 -2.19 -0.55 -9.09
C GLU A 60 -1.45 -1.89 -9.16
N ARG A 61 -0.31 -1.91 -9.85
CA ARG A 61 0.51 -3.12 -10.01
C ARG A 61 1.05 -3.59 -8.67
N GLN A 62 1.50 -2.67 -7.82
CA GLN A 62 2.03 -3.02 -6.50
C GLN A 62 0.94 -3.57 -5.58
N LEU A 63 -0.25 -2.94 -5.56
CA LEU A 63 -1.38 -3.43 -4.78
C LEU A 63 -1.86 -4.80 -5.24
N MET A 64 -1.91 -5.04 -6.56
CA MET A 64 -2.27 -6.35 -7.12
C MET A 64 -1.24 -7.42 -6.75
N ALA A 65 0.06 -7.09 -6.78
CA ALA A 65 1.11 -8.01 -6.35
C ALA A 65 0.98 -8.38 -4.87
N LEU A 66 0.72 -7.39 -3.99
CA LEU A 66 0.47 -7.63 -2.58
C LEU A 66 -0.78 -8.52 -2.38
N TYR A 67 -1.88 -8.22 -3.07
CA TYR A 67 -3.10 -9.02 -2.98
C TYR A 67 -2.87 -10.47 -3.39
N ASN A 68 -2.20 -10.71 -4.52
CA ASN A 68 -1.89 -12.06 -4.98
C ASN A 68 -1.03 -12.82 -3.98
N ARG A 69 -0.04 -12.15 -3.37
CA ARG A 69 0.84 -12.77 -2.37
C ARG A 69 0.11 -13.08 -1.06
N LEU A 70 -0.79 -12.20 -0.63
CA LEU A 70 -1.68 -12.47 0.51
C LEU A 70 -2.58 -13.68 0.28
N MET A 71 -3.08 -13.84 -0.95
CA MET A 71 -3.98 -14.93 -1.31
C MET A 71 -3.26 -16.22 -1.75
N GLY A 72 -1.93 -16.21 -1.88
CA GLY A 72 -1.18 -17.36 -2.41
C GLY A 72 -1.48 -17.64 -3.89
N VAL A 73 -1.98 -16.64 -4.63
CA VAL A 73 -2.38 -16.81 -6.03
C VAL A 73 -1.13 -16.79 -6.91
N SER A 74 -0.73 -17.96 -7.39
CA SER A 74 0.28 -18.13 -8.44
C SER A 74 -0.34 -18.83 -9.65
N ALA A 75 -0.01 -18.35 -10.85
CA ALA A 75 -0.51 -18.91 -12.10
C ALA A 75 0.09 -20.30 -12.43
N LEU A 76 1.15 -20.71 -11.72
CA LEU A 76 1.95 -21.88 -12.08
C LEU A 76 2.05 -22.93 -10.97
N THR A 77 1.75 -22.57 -9.72
CA THR A 77 1.97 -23.44 -8.54
C THR A 77 1.05 -23.06 -7.38
N ASP A 78 0.70 -23.99 -6.50
CA ASP A 78 0.22 -23.64 -5.15
C ASP A 78 1.37 -23.03 -4.36
N GLN A 79 1.33 -21.72 -4.14
CA GLN A 79 2.23 -21.05 -3.21
C GLN A 79 1.53 -20.87 -1.87
N PRO A 80 2.24 -21.09 -0.75
CA PRO A 80 1.71 -20.74 0.55
C PRO A 80 1.37 -19.24 0.57
N THR A 81 0.27 -18.89 1.23
CA THR A 81 -0.09 -17.49 1.45
C THR A 81 1.02 -16.78 2.23
N LEU A 82 1.13 -15.46 2.07
CA LEU A 82 2.06 -14.65 2.87
C LEU A 82 1.90 -14.90 4.38
N LEU A 83 0.66 -15.10 4.86
CA LEU A 83 0.40 -15.38 6.26
C LEU A 83 0.92 -16.76 6.68
N GLU A 84 0.72 -17.78 5.85
CA GLU A 84 1.25 -19.13 6.10
C GLU A 84 2.78 -19.13 6.11
N GLU A 85 3.41 -18.46 5.14
CA GLU A 85 4.87 -18.28 5.11
C GLU A 85 5.38 -17.62 6.40
N LEU A 86 4.73 -16.55 6.86
CA LEU A 86 5.10 -15.86 8.09
C LEU A 86 4.96 -16.76 9.32
N ILE A 87 3.86 -17.51 9.42
CA ILE A 87 3.62 -18.42 10.55
C ILE A 87 4.64 -19.55 10.57
N LEU A 88 4.89 -20.18 9.43
CA LEU A 88 5.79 -21.33 9.30
C LEU A 88 7.25 -20.94 9.54
N ASN A 89 7.69 -19.81 8.96
CA ASN A 89 9.10 -19.43 8.98
C ASN A 89 9.51 -18.65 10.24
N ARG A 90 8.62 -17.85 10.82
CA ARG A 90 8.96 -16.93 11.93
C ARG A 90 8.30 -17.26 13.26
N LYS A 91 7.26 -18.10 13.29
CA LYS A 91 6.48 -18.43 14.50
C LYS A 91 6.14 -17.16 15.34
N PRO A 92 5.46 -16.18 14.72
CA PRO A 92 5.16 -14.90 15.33
C PRO A 92 4.36 -15.02 16.63
N LYS A 93 4.61 -14.08 17.55
CA LYS A 93 3.72 -13.82 18.68
C LYS A 93 2.39 -13.25 18.16
N ARG A 94 1.33 -13.45 18.95
CA ARG A 94 -0.03 -12.99 18.59
C ARG A 94 -0.12 -11.48 18.32
N TRP A 95 0.67 -10.67 19.03
CA TRP A 95 0.66 -9.22 18.83
C TRP A 95 1.32 -8.82 17.50
N GLU A 96 2.36 -9.54 17.07
CA GLU A 96 3.03 -9.31 15.78
C GLU A 96 2.09 -9.62 14.60
N LEU A 97 1.32 -10.71 14.71
CA LEU A 97 0.27 -11.04 13.74
C LEU A 97 -0.81 -9.95 13.68
N ARG A 98 -1.21 -9.40 14.83
CA ARG A 98 -2.18 -8.31 14.88
C ARG A 98 -1.66 -7.06 14.18
N GLU A 99 -0.41 -6.66 14.46
CA GLU A 99 0.22 -5.51 13.82
C GLU A 99 0.36 -5.70 12.32
N PHE A 100 0.75 -6.90 11.87
CA PHE A 100 0.77 -7.24 10.44
C PHE A 100 -0.60 -7.03 9.78
N CYS A 101 -1.68 -7.56 10.36
CA CYS A 101 -3.02 -7.38 9.81
C CYS A 101 -3.46 -5.91 9.77
N VAL A 102 -3.13 -5.12 10.80
CA VAL A 102 -3.42 -3.68 10.83
C VAL A 102 -2.69 -2.97 9.70
N LYS A 103 -1.41 -3.29 9.48
CA LYS A 103 -0.59 -2.70 8.42
C LYS A 103 -1.10 -3.07 7.02
N ILE A 104 -1.44 -4.33 6.77
CA ILE A 104 -2.03 -4.76 5.50
C ILE A 104 -3.36 -4.06 5.23
N ASN A 105 -4.23 -3.95 6.24
CA ASN A 105 -5.50 -3.24 6.10
C ASN A 105 -5.31 -1.76 5.74
N PHE A 106 -4.32 -1.10 6.35
CA PHE A 106 -3.98 0.28 6.03
C PHE A 106 -3.51 0.41 4.58
N VAL A 107 -2.52 -0.40 4.17
CA VAL A 107 -1.97 -0.35 2.81
C VAL A 107 -3.03 -0.62 1.75
N LEU A 108 -3.84 -1.67 1.91
CA LEU A 108 -4.90 -2.00 0.95
C LEU A 108 -5.99 -0.92 0.92
N GLY A 109 -6.45 -0.46 2.09
CA GLY A 109 -7.51 0.54 2.18
C GLY A 109 -7.12 1.88 1.56
N THR A 110 -5.93 2.39 1.91
CA THR A 110 -5.42 3.67 1.39
C THR A 110 -5.05 3.56 -0.09
N GLY A 111 -4.49 2.42 -0.51
CA GLY A 111 -4.20 2.14 -1.91
C GLY A 111 -5.45 2.16 -2.80
N LEU A 112 -6.50 1.44 -2.38
CA LEU A 112 -7.78 1.41 -3.09
C LEU A 112 -8.41 2.81 -3.18
N LEU A 113 -8.35 3.61 -2.11
CA LEU A 113 -8.84 4.99 -2.14
C LEU A 113 -8.12 5.84 -3.19
N CYS A 114 -6.79 5.72 -3.30
CA CYS A 114 -6.02 6.44 -4.31
C CYS A 114 -6.43 6.00 -5.73
N LEU A 115 -6.56 4.70 -5.97
CA LEU A 115 -7.00 4.17 -7.27
C LEU A 115 -8.43 4.60 -7.63
N PHE A 116 -9.37 4.56 -6.68
CA PHE A 116 -10.73 5.05 -6.93
C PHE A 116 -10.75 6.53 -7.28
N THR A 117 -9.93 7.32 -6.59
CA THR A 117 -9.83 8.75 -6.89
C THR A 117 -9.23 8.98 -8.28
N GLN A 118 -8.15 8.27 -8.61
CA GLN A 118 -7.55 8.33 -9.94
C GLN A 118 -8.56 7.94 -11.03
N ALA A 119 -9.25 6.81 -10.87
CA ALA A 119 -10.27 6.37 -11.81
C ALA A 119 -11.43 7.38 -11.96
N SER A 120 -11.85 8.02 -10.87
CA SER A 120 -12.89 9.06 -10.91
C SER A 120 -12.43 10.33 -11.65
N LEU A 121 -11.14 10.66 -11.57
CA LEU A 121 -10.55 11.82 -12.23
C LEU A 121 -10.24 11.58 -13.71
N THR A 122 -9.92 10.34 -14.09
CA THR A 122 -9.62 9.96 -15.48
C THR A 122 -10.82 9.36 -16.23
N GLY A 123 -11.87 8.93 -15.51
CA GLY A 123 -13.01 8.16 -16.01
C GLY A 123 -14.07 8.93 -16.78
N ARG A 124 -13.70 9.96 -17.55
CA ARG A 124 -14.61 10.60 -18.53
C ARG A 124 -14.14 10.49 -19.99
N ASP A 125 -12.98 9.91 -20.27
CA ASP A 125 -12.48 9.78 -21.64
C ASP A 125 -12.57 8.33 -22.14
N GLN A 126 -13.78 7.95 -22.57
CA GLN A 126 -14.04 7.15 -23.80
C GLN A 126 -15.56 7.01 -24.03
N LEU A 127 -16.20 8.15 -24.33
CA LEU A 127 -17.37 8.20 -25.21
C LEU A 127 -16.98 9.07 -26.41
N CYS A 128 -16.32 8.44 -27.40
CA CYS A 128 -16.20 8.91 -28.78
C CYS A 128 -16.22 7.68 -29.68
#